data_AF-A0A0R2W6C7-F1
#
_entry.id   AF-A0A0R2W6C7-F1
#
_cell.length_a   1.000
_cell.length_b   1.000
_cell.length_c   1.000
_cell.angle_alpha   90.00
_cell.angle_beta   90.00
_cell.angle_gamma   90.00
#
_symmetry.space_group_name_H-M   'P 1'
#
loop_
_entity.id
_entity.type
_entity.pdbx_description
1 polymer ?
#
loop_
_entity_poly.entity_id
_entity_poly.type
_entity_poly.pdbx_seq_one_letter_code
_entity_poly.pdbx_strand_id
1 'polypeptide(L)'
;SLIGTQFIGEYGPLVTLRVALGSGLAFLVAQLLDVTLFDRLRGQIWWRAPLLSTLLGASVDTMLFFTIAFSGALVWIEPGNDISWAGEVLPLLGFGFDAPLWISLAMADWGVKILLAIVALVPFRIFLRKIITQIA
;
A
#
# COMPACT_ATOMS: atom_id res chain seq x y z
N SER A 1 -7.71 11.66 0.49
CA SER A 1 -8.27 12.82 -0.23
C SER A 1 -8.79 13.83 0.77
N LEU A 2 -8.26 15.06 0.80
CA LEU A 2 -8.76 16.13 1.68
C LEU A 2 -10.19 16.58 1.31
N ILE A 3 -10.61 16.35 0.06
CA ILE A 3 -11.98 16.65 -0.38
C ILE A 3 -12.98 15.73 0.34
N GLY A 4 -12.61 14.46 0.56
CA GLY A 4 -13.45 13.49 1.27
C GLY A 4 -13.77 13.89 2.71
N THR A 5 -12.88 14.65 3.36
CA THR A 5 -13.09 15.11 4.74
C THR A 5 -14.15 16.21 4.83
N GLN A 6 -14.51 16.83 3.70
CA GLN A 6 -15.51 17.89 3.64
C GLN A 6 -16.95 17.36 3.55
N PHE A 7 -17.12 16.07 3.22
CA PHE A 7 -18.44 15.45 3.14
C PHE A 7 -18.79 14.79 4.47
N ILE A 8 -19.86 15.25 5.10
CA ILE A 8 -20.35 14.75 6.38
C ILE A 8 -21.48 13.75 6.12
N GLY A 9 -21.29 12.51 6.59
CA GLY A 9 -22.31 11.47 6.63
C GLY A 9 -22.96 11.36 8.01
N GLU A 10 -23.77 10.31 8.21
CA GLU A 10 -24.51 10.06 9.45
C GLU A 10 -23.61 9.90 10.68
N TYR A 11 -22.39 9.40 10.50
CA TYR A 11 -21.44 9.06 11.57
C TYR A 11 -20.20 9.97 11.60
N GLY A 12 -20.23 11.13 10.94
CA GLY A 12 -19.09 12.04 10.81
C GLY A 12 -18.57 12.15 9.37
N PRO A 13 -17.32 12.64 9.17
CA PRO A 13 -16.78 12.81 7.83
C PRO A 13 -16.59 11.47 7.11
N LEU A 14 -16.93 11.41 5.82
CA LEU A 14 -16.80 10.19 5.00
C LEU A 14 -15.35 9.70 4.88
N VAL A 15 -14.39 10.62 4.97
CA VAL A 15 -12.97 10.32 5.06
C VAL A 15 -12.44 11.06 6.28
N THR A 16 -11.79 10.34 7.17
CA THR A 16 -11.16 10.94 8.36
C THR A 16 -9.92 11.74 7.96
N LEU A 17 -9.54 12.73 8.77
CA LEU A 17 -8.31 13.49 8.56
C LEU A 17 -7.10 12.54 8.51
N ARG A 18 -7.05 11.53 9.37
CA ARG A 18 -5.99 10.53 9.40
C ARG A 18 -5.90 9.71 8.12
N VAL A 19 -7.03 9.30 7.55
CA VAL A 19 -7.05 8.60 6.25
C VAL A 19 -6.52 9.53 5.16
N ALA A 20 -6.92 10.81 5.15
CA ALA A 20 -6.44 11.78 4.18
C ALA A 20 -4.92 12.01 4.28
N LEU A 21 -4.41 12.19 5.49
CA LEU A 21 -2.97 12.33 5.77
C LEU A 21 -2.19 11.07 5.42
N GLY A 22 -2.69 9.90 5.84
CA GLY A 22 -2.11 8.60 5.56
C GLY A 22 -1.97 8.36 4.07
N SER A 23 -3.02 8.61 3.27
CA SER A 23 -2.95 8.46 1.81
C SER A 23 -1.94 9.40 1.18
N GLY A 24 -1.90 10.68 1.59
CA GLY A 24 -0.97 11.65 1.01
C GLY A 24 0.48 11.33 1.31
N LEU A 25 0.78 10.99 2.57
CA LEU A 25 2.14 10.66 3.00
C LEU A 25 2.62 9.32 2.44
N ALA A 26 1.77 8.29 2.49
CA ALA A 26 2.09 6.98 1.93
C ALA A 26 2.40 7.08 0.43
N PHE A 27 1.52 7.76 -0.33
CA PHE A 27 1.72 7.96 -1.76
C PHE A 27 3.01 8.72 -2.05
N LEU A 28 3.24 9.87 -1.38
CA LEU A 28 4.44 10.68 -1.62
C LEU A 28 5.72 9.88 -1.34
N VAL A 29 5.79 9.22 -0.18
CA VAL A 29 6.98 8.47 0.23
C VAL A 29 7.20 7.27 -0.69
N ALA A 30 6.14 6.51 -1.01
CA ALA A 30 6.22 5.37 -1.91
C ALA A 30 6.63 5.78 -3.33
N GLN A 31 6.10 6.89 -3.85
CA GLN A 31 6.42 7.39 -5.18
C GLN A 31 7.87 7.89 -5.27
N LEU A 32 8.35 8.61 -4.25
CA LEU A 32 9.75 9.02 -4.19
C LEU A 32 10.69 7.81 -4.02
N LEU A 33 10.29 6.81 -3.24
CA LEU A 33 11.03 5.55 -3.13
C LEU A 33 11.10 4.81 -4.46
N ASP A 34 9.98 4.74 -5.19
CA ASP A 34 9.92 4.12 -6.52
C ASP A 34 10.89 4.80 -7.50
N VAL A 35 10.83 6.13 -7.62
CA VAL A 35 11.74 6.90 -8.49
C VAL A 35 13.20 6.73 -8.09
N THR A 36 13.51 6.79 -6.79
CA THR A 36 14.91 6.66 -6.32
C THR A 36 15.46 5.25 -6.51
N LEU A 37 14.66 4.21 -6.31
CA LEU A 37 15.05 2.83 -6.59
C LEU A 37 15.23 2.61 -8.09
N PHE A 38 14.31 3.12 -8.90
CA PHE A 38 14.39 3.01 -10.34
C PHE A 38 15.66 3.69 -10.88
N ASP A 39 15.95 4.93 -10.47
CA ASP A 39 17.13 5.67 -10.91
C ASP A 39 18.44 4.96 -10.53
N ARG A 40 18.51 4.38 -9.32
CA ARG A 40 19.67 3.59 -8.89
C ARG A 40 19.84 2.27 -9.64
N LEU A 41 18.73 1.62 -10.02
CA LEU A 41 18.76 0.30 -10.64
C LEU A 41 18.74 0.34 -12.17
N ARG A 42 18.53 1.51 -12.80
CA ARG A 42 18.44 1.67 -14.26
C ARG A 42 19.66 1.17 -15.03
N GLY A 43 20.84 1.21 -14.41
CA GLY A 43 22.09 0.71 -14.99
C GLY A 43 22.29 -0.81 -14.87
N GLN A 44 21.38 -1.52 -14.18
CA GLN A 44 21.41 -2.96 -14.06
C GLN A 44 20.51 -3.64 -15.11
N ILE A 45 20.26 -4.94 -14.93
CA ILE A 45 19.31 -5.67 -15.78
C ILE A 45 17.94 -5.01 -15.66
N TRP A 46 17.40 -4.55 -16.80
CA TRP A 46 16.20 -3.71 -16.90
C TRP A 46 15.03 -4.16 -16.00
N TRP A 47 14.74 -5.46 -15.90
CA TRP A 47 13.60 -5.97 -15.12
C TRP A 47 13.74 -5.80 -13.60
N ARG A 48 14.97 -5.64 -13.08
CA ARG A 48 15.20 -5.47 -11.64
C ARG A 48 14.64 -4.16 -11.14
N ALA A 49 14.78 -3.09 -11.93
CA ALA A 49 14.33 -1.76 -11.55
C ALA A 49 12.80 -1.73 -11.34
N PRO A 50 11.93 -2.08 -12.33
CA PRO A 50 10.49 -2.10 -12.13
C PRO A 50 10.01 -3.05 -11.03
N LEU A 51 10.65 -4.23 -10.90
CA LEU A 51 10.22 -5.22 -9.92
C LEU A 51 10.53 -4.77 -8.49
N LEU A 52 11.76 -4.35 -8.21
CA LEU A 52 12.14 -3.92 -6.87
C LEU A 52 11.47 -2.61 -6.48
N SER A 53 11.35 -1.66 -7.40
CA SER A 53 10.72 -0.36 -7.13
C SER A 53 9.23 -0.53 -6.82
N THR A 54 8.50 -1.33 -7.60
CA THR A 54 7.08 -1.63 -7.39
C THR A 54 6.85 -2.36 -6.06
N LEU A 55 7.61 -3.42 -5.78
CA LEU A 55 7.42 -4.23 -4.57
C LEU A 55 7.71 -3.43 -3.30
N LEU A 56 8.81 -2.67 -3.27
CA LEU A 56 9.19 -1.87 -2.12
C LEU A 56 8.27 -0.65 -1.96
N GLY A 57 7.91 0.03 -3.06
CA GLY A 57 6.95 1.12 -3.06
C GLY A 57 5.59 0.69 -2.51
N ALA A 58 5.02 -0.40 -3.02
CA ALA A 58 3.73 -0.94 -2.55
C ALA A 58 3.77 -1.37 -1.07
N SER A 59 4.89 -1.94 -0.61
CA SER A 59 5.05 -2.36 0.78
C SER A 59 5.12 -1.17 1.73
N VAL A 60 5.90 -0.14 1.38
CA VAL A 60 6.03 1.08 2.19
C VAL A 60 4.74 1.89 2.16
N ASP A 61 4.06 1.99 1.01
CA ASP A 61 2.74 2.62 0.90
C ASP A 61 1.74 1.99 1.87
N THR A 62 1.60 0.67 1.83
CA THR A 62 0.66 -0.06 2.69
C THR A 62 1.01 0.12 4.17
N MET A 63 2.29 -0.03 4.53
CA MET A 63 2.74 0.12 5.91
C MET A 63 2.43 1.52 6.45
N LEU A 64 2.75 2.57 5.69
CA LEU A 64 2.51 3.95 6.10
C LEU A 64 1.02 4.27 6.14
N PHE A 65 0.27 3.91 5.10
CA PHE A 65 -1.16 4.21 4.99
C PHE A 65 -1.93 3.62 6.16
N PHE A 66 -1.83 2.30 6.37
CA PHE A 66 -2.60 1.62 7.41
C PHE A 66 -2.16 2.02 8.81
N THR A 67 -0.86 2.23 9.03
CA THR A 67 -0.37 2.70 10.33
C THR A 67 -0.95 4.08 10.63
N ILE A 68 -0.86 5.04 9.71
CA ILE A 68 -1.32 6.42 9.94
C ILE A 68 -2.84 6.48 10.08
N ALA A 69 -3.55 5.78 9.19
CA ALA A 69 -5.01 5.82 9.14
C ALA A 69 -5.69 5.09 10.31
N PHE A 70 -5.15 3.95 10.76
CA PHE A 70 -5.90 3.04 11.64
C PHE A 70 -5.17 2.60 12.93
N SER A 71 -3.87 2.86 13.09
CA SER A 71 -3.17 2.49 14.33
C SER A 71 -3.71 3.26 15.54
N GLY A 72 -3.89 2.57 16.67
CA GLY A 72 -4.26 3.20 17.94
C GLY A 72 -3.22 4.22 18.44
N ALA A 73 -1.95 4.08 18.05
CA ALA A 73 -0.88 4.98 18.47
C ALA A 73 -1.02 6.42 17.93
N LEU A 74 -1.84 6.63 16.91
CA LEU A 74 -2.02 7.91 16.22
C LEU A 74 -3.42 8.51 16.39
N VAL A 75 -4.22 7.97 17.32
CA VAL A 75 -5.57 8.48 17.64
C VAL A 75 -5.54 9.95 18.08
N TRP A 76 -4.47 10.37 18.76
CA TRP A 76 -4.29 11.76 19.21
C TRP A 76 -4.26 12.80 18.09
N ILE A 77 -4.00 12.40 16.83
CA ILE A 77 -4.04 13.29 15.65
C ILE A 77 -5.48 13.71 15.33
N GLU A 78 -6.45 12.83 15.58
CA GLU A 78 -7.87 13.08 15.32
C GLU A 78 -8.73 12.36 16.38
N PRO A 79 -8.81 12.88 17.61
CA PRO A 79 -9.52 12.19 18.71
C PRO A 79 -11.03 12.14 18.51
N GLY A 80 -11.58 13.02 17.67
CA GLY A 80 -13.01 13.18 17.46
C GLY A 80 -13.66 12.14 16.55
N ASN A 81 -12.88 11.31 15.87
CA ASN A 81 -13.40 10.28 14.97
C ASN A 81 -13.12 8.88 15.53
N ASP A 82 -14.18 8.08 15.67
CA ASP A 82 -14.03 6.72 16.20
C ASP A 82 -13.40 5.78 15.17
N ILE A 83 -12.37 5.05 15.60
CA ILE A 83 -11.67 4.01 14.84
C ILE A 83 -11.63 2.68 15.59
N SER A 84 -12.44 2.53 16.64
CA SER A 84 -12.53 1.33 17.48
C SER A 84 -12.75 0.05 16.66
N TRP A 85 -13.60 0.12 15.63
CA TRP A 85 -13.87 -0.98 14.69
C TRP A 85 -12.59 -1.54 14.06
N ALA A 86 -11.62 -0.68 13.75
CA ALA A 86 -10.37 -1.08 13.10
C ALA A 86 -9.40 -1.74 14.09
N GLY A 87 -9.55 -1.44 15.39
CA GLY A 87 -8.78 -2.01 16.49
C GLY A 87 -9.33 -3.34 17.02
N GLU A 88 -10.49 -3.79 16.54
CA GLU A 88 -11.08 -5.08 16.94
C GLU A 88 -10.10 -6.22 16.69
N VAL A 89 -9.88 -7.04 17.72
CA VAL A 89 -8.96 -8.15 17.66
C VAL A 89 -9.70 -9.37 17.10
N LEU A 90 -9.31 -9.78 15.91
CA LEU A 90 -9.93 -10.86 15.14
C LEU A 90 -8.82 -11.76 14.54
N PRO A 91 -9.13 -13.01 14.16
CA PRO A 91 -8.18 -13.85 13.45
C PRO A 91 -7.70 -13.19 12.16
N LEU A 92 -6.38 -13.17 11.94
CA LEU A 92 -5.77 -12.56 10.77
C LEU A 92 -6.32 -13.17 9.47
N LEU A 93 -6.87 -12.36 8.56
CA LEU A 93 -7.52 -12.83 7.32
C LEU A 93 -8.65 -13.87 7.55
N GLY A 94 -9.18 -13.97 8.77
CA GLY A 94 -10.19 -14.96 9.16
C GLY A 94 -9.64 -16.31 9.61
N PHE A 95 -8.33 -16.47 9.77
CA PHE A 95 -7.70 -17.71 10.27
C PHE A 95 -6.39 -17.45 11.03
N GLY A 96 -5.94 -18.40 11.85
CA GLY A 96 -4.63 -18.30 12.50
C GLY A 96 -4.61 -17.43 13.74
N PHE A 97 -3.66 -16.48 13.83
CA PHE A 97 -3.41 -15.69 15.03
C PHE A 97 -4.28 -14.44 15.11
N ASP A 98 -4.61 -14.02 16.32
CA ASP A 98 -5.42 -12.83 16.56
C ASP A 98 -4.60 -11.54 16.43
N ALA A 99 -5.13 -10.59 15.68
CA ALA A 99 -4.54 -9.28 15.46
C ALA A 99 -5.63 -8.20 15.29
N PRO A 100 -5.31 -6.92 15.49
CA PRO A 100 -6.21 -5.83 15.12
C PRO A 100 -6.67 -5.92 13.66
N LEU A 101 -7.96 -5.70 13.41
CA LEU A 101 -8.59 -5.82 12.10
C LEU A 101 -7.85 -5.02 11.01
N TRP A 102 -7.36 -3.83 11.33
CA TRP A 102 -6.61 -3.02 10.37
C TRP A 102 -5.33 -3.70 9.86
N ILE A 103 -4.69 -4.57 10.65
CA ILE A 103 -3.53 -5.36 10.24
C ILE A 103 -3.95 -6.42 9.21
N SER A 104 -5.12 -7.06 9.44
CA SER A 104 -5.71 -8.00 8.49
C SER A 104 -6.02 -7.30 7.15
N LEU A 105 -6.62 -6.12 7.20
CA LEU A 105 -6.90 -5.31 6.01
C LEU A 105 -5.61 -4.89 5.29
N ALA A 106 -4.57 -4.49 6.03
CA ALA A 106 -3.27 -4.16 5.47
C ALA A 106 -2.61 -5.35 4.77
N MET A 107 -2.69 -6.53 5.39
CA MET A 107 -2.17 -7.78 4.81
C MET A 107 -2.91 -8.15 3.53
N ALA A 108 -4.23 -8.00 3.52
CA ALA A 108 -5.07 -8.27 2.36
C ALA A 108 -4.76 -7.31 1.19
N ASP A 109 -4.71 -6.00 1.46
CA ASP A 109 -4.33 -4.98 0.47
C ASP A 109 -2.94 -5.23 -0.10
N TRP A 110 -1.95 -5.49 0.76
CA TRP A 110 -0.60 -5.83 0.34
C TRP A 110 -0.56 -7.10 -0.52
N GLY A 111 -1.24 -8.16 -0.09
CA GLY A 111 -1.32 -9.42 -0.82
C GLY A 111 -1.87 -9.23 -2.24
N VAL A 112 -2.93 -8.43 -2.39
CA VAL A 112 -3.49 -8.08 -3.70
C VAL A 112 -2.48 -7.29 -4.53
N LYS A 113 -1.80 -6.29 -3.97
CA LYS A 113 -0.76 -5.51 -4.69
C LYS A 113 0.38 -6.38 -5.18
N ILE A 114 0.87 -7.31 -4.36
CA ILE A 114 1.94 -8.24 -4.72
C ILE A 114 1.46 -9.20 -5.82
N LEU A 115 0.25 -9.76 -5.69
CA LEU A 115 -0.33 -10.63 -6.71
C LEU A 115 -0.44 -9.90 -8.06
N LEU A 116 -0.97 -8.67 -8.05
CA LEU A 116 -1.06 -7.84 -9.25
C LEU A 116 0.31 -7.55 -9.86
N ALA A 117 1.32 -7.23 -9.03
CA ALA A 117 2.68 -7.00 -9.50
C ALA A 117 3.27 -8.24 -10.16
N ILE A 118 3.06 -9.44 -9.59
CA ILE A 118 3.53 -10.70 -10.16
C ILE A 118 2.81 -10.99 -11.48
N VAL A 119 1.47 -10.89 -11.49
CA VAL A 119 0.64 -11.15 -12.67
C VAL A 119 0.98 -10.17 -13.81
N ALA A 120 1.33 -8.92 -13.50
CA ALA A 120 1.74 -7.95 -14.51
C ALA A 120 3.18 -8.18 -15.00
N LEU A 121 4.15 -8.39 -14.10
CA LEU A 121 5.57 -8.37 -14.44
C LEU A 121 6.11 -9.72 -14.94
N VAL A 122 5.59 -10.85 -14.45
CA VAL A 122 6.08 -12.18 -14.84
C VAL A 122 5.79 -12.50 -16.32
N PRO A 123 4.55 -12.35 -16.83
CA PRO A 123 4.26 -12.61 -18.24
C PRO A 123 5.03 -11.66 -19.15
N PHE A 124 5.09 -10.37 -18.79
CA PHE A 124 5.82 -9.36 -19.53
C PHE A 124 7.30 -9.76 -19.71
N ARG A 125 7.96 -10.26 -18.66
CA ARG A 125 9.33 -10.77 -18.74
C ARG A 125 9.46 -11.97 -19.69
N ILE A 126 8.49 -12.89 -19.67
CA ILE A 126 8.50 -14.07 -20.54
C ILE A 126 8.40 -13.64 -22.01
N PHE A 127 7.51 -12.70 -22.32
CA PHE A 127 7.33 -12.18 -23.68
C PHE A 127 8.58 -11.45 -24.19
N LEU A 128 9.17 -10.56 -23.38
CA LEU A 128 10.40 -9.87 -23.77
C LEU A 128 11.56 -10.83 -24.06
N ARG A 129 11.74 -11.87 -23.23
CA ARG A 129 12.78 -12.86 -23.46
C ARG A 129 12.60 -13.58 -24.80
N LYS A 130 11.37 -13.98 -25.14
CA LYS A 130 11.06 -14.66 -26.41
C LYS A 130 11.36 -13.78 -27.63
N ILE A 131 11.00 -12.50 -27.58
CA ILE A 131 11.25 -11.56 -28.68
C ILE A 131 12.76 -11.34 -28.88
N ILE A 132 13.51 -11.14 -27.79
CA ILE A 132 14.97 -10.91 -27.86
C ILE A 132 15.70 -12.15 -28.41
N THR A 133 15.27 -13.37 -28.06
CA THR A 133 15.89 -14.60 -28.61
C THR A 133 15.56 -14.86 -30.07
N GLN A 134 14.54 -14.22 -30.64
CA GLN A 134 14.20 -14.36 -32.07
C GLN A 134 14.96 -13.41 -32.99
N ILE A 135 15.57 -12.35 -32.43
CA ILE A 135 16.28 -11.31 -33.18
C ILE A 135 17.81 -11.54 -33.17
N ALA A 136 18.31 -12.36 -32.24
CA ALA A 136 19.72 -12.74 -32.12
C ALA A 136 20.02 -14.05 -32.86
#